data_AF-A0A6H1ZYD7-F1
#
_entry.id   AF-A0A6H1ZYD7-F1
#
_cell.length_a   1.000
_cell.length_b   1.000
_cell.length_c   1.000
_cell.angle_alpha   90.00
_cell.angle_beta   90.00
_cell.angle_gamma   90.00
#
_symmetry.space_group_name_H-M   'P 1'
#
loop_
_entity.id
_entity.type
_entity.pdbx_description
1 polymer ?
#
loop_
_entity_poly.entity_id
_entity_poly.type
_entity_poly.pdbx_seq_one_letter_code
_entity_poly.pdbx_strand_id
1 'polypeptide(L)'
;MHSLLQRLFKKRGIESVDQLDDDEKVNFNAWNAILSKEELTIKDIEKFCQSQVDLIENKWKDYNVLNNKKAECIPYHTVYKTLLMAINSPRSAREQCERQLLDLLNK
;
A
#
# COMPACT_ATOMS: atom_id res chain seq x y z
N MET A 1 2.31 4.68 -21.18
CA MET A 1 1.28 5.52 -20.55
C MET A 1 -0.05 4.79 -20.65
N HIS A 2 -0.72 4.54 -19.53
CA HIS A 2 -1.98 3.80 -19.50
C HIS A 2 -3.10 4.50 -20.30
N SER A 3 -3.98 3.72 -20.93
CA SER A 3 -5.01 4.23 -21.86
C SER A 3 -6.00 5.21 -21.21
N LEU A 4 -6.32 5.03 -19.91
CA LEU A 4 -7.17 5.97 -19.17
C LEU A 4 -6.49 7.33 -18.97
N LEU A 5 -5.19 7.36 -18.73
CA LEU A 5 -4.45 8.62 -18.55
C LEU A 5 -4.37 9.39 -19.87
N GLN A 6 -4.18 8.70 -21.00
CA GLN A 6 -4.26 9.32 -22.32
C GLN A 6 -5.64 9.92 -22.61
N ARG A 7 -6.72 9.22 -22.23
CA ARG A 7 -8.10 9.74 -22.38
C ARG A 7 -8.35 10.96 -21.48
N LEU A 8 -7.78 10.97 -20.27
CA LEU A 8 -7.87 12.10 -19.35
C LEU A 8 -7.16 13.34 -19.92
N PHE A 9 -5.94 13.17 -20.44
CA PHE A 9 -5.16 14.24 -21.07
C PHE A 9 -5.91 14.85 -22.25
N LYS A 10 -6.42 14.00 -23.16
CA LYS A 10 -7.25 14.45 -24.29
C LYS A 10 -8.49 15.24 -23.85
N LYS A 11 -9.18 14.78 -22.79
CA LYS A 11 -10.37 15.48 -22.27
C LYS A 11 -10.02 16.85 -21.67
N ARG A 12 -8.85 16.98 -21.04
CA ARG A 12 -8.37 18.24 -20.44
C ARG A 12 -7.63 19.15 -21.43
N GLY A 13 -7.46 18.74 -22.69
CA GLY A 13 -6.70 19.50 -23.68
C GLY A 13 -5.19 19.53 -23.41
N ILE A 14 -4.68 18.52 -22.69
CA ILE A 14 -3.27 18.41 -22.32
C ILE A 14 -2.58 17.51 -23.34
N GLU A 15 -1.55 18.03 -24.01
CA GLU A 15 -0.77 17.35 -25.04
C GLU A 15 0.49 16.70 -24.47
N SER A 16 1.11 17.31 -23.45
CA SER A 16 2.32 16.80 -22.79
C SER A 16 2.20 16.89 -21.27
N VAL A 17 2.90 15.98 -20.59
CA VAL A 17 3.09 15.99 -19.13
C VAL A 17 3.73 17.29 -18.65
N ASP A 18 4.51 17.96 -19.51
CA ASP A 18 5.17 19.23 -19.18
C ASP A 18 4.21 20.38 -18.89
N GLN A 19 2.99 20.30 -19.43
CA GLN A 19 1.91 21.28 -19.24
C GLN A 19 1.21 21.16 -17.89
N LEU A 20 1.47 20.08 -17.14
CA LEU A 20 0.98 19.93 -15.78
C LEU A 20 1.79 20.82 -14.83
N ASP A 21 1.12 21.38 -13.83
CA ASP A 21 1.80 21.98 -12.68
C ASP A 21 2.53 20.91 -11.84
N ASP A 22 3.37 21.35 -10.90
CA ASP A 22 4.22 20.45 -10.14
C ASP A 22 3.41 19.46 -9.28
N ASP A 23 2.28 19.89 -8.70
CA ASP A 23 1.41 19.05 -7.88
C ASP A 23 0.66 18.02 -8.75
N GLU A 24 0.18 18.42 -9.93
CA GLU A 24 -0.45 17.55 -10.90
C GLU A 24 0.55 16.55 -11.50
N LYS A 25 1.81 16.94 -11.72
CA LYS A 25 2.88 16.02 -12.15
C LYS A 25 3.12 14.92 -11.14
N VAL A 26 3.15 15.25 -9.85
CA VAL A 26 3.32 14.25 -8.78
C VAL A 26 2.18 13.24 -8.82
N ASN A 27 0.94 13.72 -8.92
CA ASN A 27 -0.25 12.86 -8.99
C ASN A 27 -0.25 12.00 -10.27
N PHE A 28 0.06 12.59 -11.42
CA PHE A 28 0.17 11.88 -12.69
C PHE A 28 1.21 10.76 -12.63
N ASN A 29 2.41 11.04 -12.11
CA ASN A 29 3.48 10.06 -11.99
C ASN A 29 3.06 8.91 -11.08
N ALA A 30 2.40 9.20 -9.96
CA ALA A 30 1.85 8.17 -9.08
C ALA A 30 0.81 7.28 -9.80
N TRP A 31 -0.16 7.88 -10.51
CA TRP A 31 -1.16 7.12 -11.25
C TRP A 31 -0.55 6.31 -12.39
N ASN A 32 0.39 6.88 -13.14
CA ASN A 32 1.03 6.19 -14.25
C ASN A 32 1.90 5.03 -13.77
N ALA A 33 2.59 5.17 -12.63
CA ALA A 33 3.37 4.10 -12.01
C ALA A 33 2.48 2.93 -11.54
N ILE A 34 1.27 3.21 -11.06
CA ILE A 34 0.30 2.19 -10.63
C ILE A 34 -0.34 1.52 -11.85
N LEU A 35 -0.88 2.32 -12.78
CA LEU A 35 -1.70 1.84 -13.88
C LEU A 35 -0.90 1.23 -15.03
N SER A 36 0.37 1.61 -15.20
CA SER A 36 1.22 1.03 -16.26
C SER A 36 1.94 -0.24 -15.82
N LYS A 37 1.76 -0.68 -14.57
CA LYS A 37 2.40 -1.89 -14.06
C LYS A 37 1.56 -3.11 -14.45
N GLU A 38 2.13 -3.97 -15.29
CA GLU A 38 1.44 -5.14 -15.84
C GLU A 38 1.32 -6.28 -14.80
N GLU A 39 2.33 -6.42 -13.93
CA GLU A 39 2.34 -7.42 -12.86
C GLU A 39 2.46 -6.78 -11.46
N LEU A 40 1.65 -7.30 -10.53
CA LEU A 40 1.72 -6.94 -9.12
C LEU A 40 2.79 -7.77 -8.42
N THR A 41 3.68 -7.10 -7.70
CA THR A 41 4.71 -7.74 -6.88
C THR A 41 4.21 -7.95 -5.45
N ILE A 42 4.84 -8.87 -4.72
CA ILE A 42 4.58 -9.06 -3.28
C ILE A 42 4.74 -7.75 -2.50
N LYS A 43 5.71 -6.90 -2.87
CA LYS A 43 5.90 -5.58 -2.23
C LYS A 43 4.73 -4.63 -2.48
N ASP A 44 4.06 -4.72 -3.62
CA ASP A 44 2.88 -3.90 -3.89
C ASP A 44 1.70 -4.36 -3.04
N ILE A 45 1.54 -5.67 -2.87
CA ILE A 45 0.53 -6.27 -1.98
C ILE A 45 0.79 -5.86 -0.53
N GLU A 46 2.04 -5.91 -0.08
CA GLU A 46 2.45 -5.47 1.26
C GLU A 46 2.10 -3.99 1.49
N LYS A 47 2.50 -3.11 0.57
CA LYS A 47 2.18 -1.67 0.64
C LYS A 47 0.67 -1.42 0.64
N PHE A 48 -0.07 -2.13 -0.21
CA PHE A 48 -1.52 -2.02 -0.27
C PHE A 48 -2.14 -2.43 1.07
N CYS A 49 -1.82 -3.62 1.59
CA CYS A 49 -2.37 -4.10 2.86
C CYS A 49 -2.03 -3.15 4.01
N GLN A 50 -0.81 -2.62 4.06
CA GLN A 50 -0.41 -1.64 5.06
C GLN A 50 -1.23 -0.35 4.94
N SER A 51 -1.43 0.18 3.73
CA SER A 51 -2.23 1.40 3.52
C SER A 51 -3.69 1.21 3.96
N GLN A 52 -4.27 0.02 3.77
CA GLN A 52 -5.64 -0.26 4.21
C GLN A 52 -5.73 -0.38 5.72
N VAL A 53 -4.73 -1.00 6.36
CA VAL A 53 -4.61 -1.04 7.82
C VAL A 53 -4.55 0.37 8.40
N ASP A 54 -3.65 1.21 7.88
CA ASP A 54 -3.47 2.58 8.38
C ASP A 54 -4.76 3.40 8.22
N LEU A 55 -5.46 3.25 7.09
CA LEU A 55 -6.73 3.91 6.83
C LEU A 55 -7.80 3.47 7.83
N ILE A 56 -7.92 2.17 8.13
CA ILE A 56 -8.87 1.65 9.11
C ILE A 56 -8.52 2.12 10.52
N GLU A 57 -7.25 2.03 10.91
CA GLU A 57 -6.78 2.47 12.23
C GLU A 57 -7.03 3.98 12.43
N ASN A 58 -6.87 4.79 11.37
CA ASN A 58 -7.20 6.22 11.42
C ASN A 58 -8.71 6.47 11.59
N LYS A 59 -9.57 5.68 10.93
CA LYS A 59 -11.03 5.74 11.16
C LYS A 59 -11.39 5.36 12.60
N TRP A 60 -10.68 4.43 13.22
CA TRP A 60 -10.93 4.05 14.61
C TRP A 60 -10.54 5.13 15.61
N LYS A 61 -9.50 5.92 15.30
CA LYS A 61 -9.09 7.09 16.09
C LYS A 61 -10.06 8.28 15.99
N ASP A 62 -10.84 8.37 14.92
CA ASP A 62 -11.81 9.47 14.72
C ASP A 62 -13.05 9.29 15.62
N TYR A 63 -13.23 10.19 16.58
CA TYR A 63 -14.36 10.19 17.51
C TYR A 63 -15.71 10.56 16.86
N ASN A 64 -15.70 11.12 15.65
CA ASN A 64 -16.92 11.49 14.92
C ASN A 64 -17.54 10.31 14.14
N VAL A 65 -16.79 9.22 13.96
CA VAL A 65 -17.28 8.03 13.29
C VAL A 65 -18.08 7.18 14.28
N LEU A 66 -19.34 6.88 13.94
CA LEU A 66 -20.20 6.00 14.73
C LEU A 66 -19.56 4.63 14.95
N ASN A 67 -19.71 4.08 16.16
CA ASN A 67 -19.08 2.81 16.56
C ASN A 67 -19.47 1.62 15.67
N ASN A 68 -20.69 1.60 15.12
CA ASN A 68 -21.12 0.56 14.18
C ASN A 68 -20.29 0.57 12.88
N LYS A 69 -20.02 1.76 12.32
CA LYS A 69 -19.15 1.91 11.13
C LYS A 69 -17.70 1.51 11.42
N LYS A 70 -17.24 1.71 12.65
CA LYS A 70 -15.91 1.22 13.08
C LYS A 70 -15.89 -0.31 13.17
N ALA A 71 -16.95 -0.91 13.72
CA ALA A 71 -17.08 -2.35 13.87
C ALA A 71 -17.11 -3.08 12.52
N GLU A 72 -17.76 -2.50 11.51
CA GLU A 72 -17.75 -3.02 10.14
C GLU A 72 -16.33 -3.14 9.54
N CYS A 73 -15.37 -2.34 10.01
CA CYS A 73 -13.99 -2.39 9.51
C CYS A 73 -13.16 -3.53 10.13
N ILE A 74 -13.62 -4.17 11.21
CA ILE A 74 -12.86 -5.20 11.94
C ILE A 74 -12.48 -6.39 11.04
N PRO A 75 -13.40 -7.01 10.28
CA PRO A 75 -13.04 -8.16 9.44
C PRO A 75 -11.98 -7.82 8.39
N TYR A 76 -12.10 -6.64 7.77
CA TYR A 76 -11.14 -6.15 6.77
C TYR A 76 -9.76 -5.93 7.38
N HIS A 77 -9.70 -5.26 8.53
CA HIS A 77 -8.45 -5.05 9.25
C HIS A 77 -7.77 -6.38 9.60
N THR A 78 -8.54 -7.35 10.11
CA THR A 78 -8.03 -8.68 10.44
C THR A 78 -7.42 -9.35 9.21
N VAL A 79 -8.13 -9.37 8.07
CA VAL A 79 -7.62 -9.96 6.82
C VAL A 79 -6.32 -9.30 6.36
N TYR A 80 -6.27 -7.96 6.33
CA TYR A 80 -5.06 -7.25 5.88
C TYR A 80 -3.87 -7.49 6.82
N LYS A 81 -4.07 -7.49 8.14
CA LYS A 81 -3.01 -7.85 9.10
C LYS A 81 -2.56 -9.30 8.93
N THR A 82 -3.48 -10.25 8.74
CA THR A 82 -3.12 -11.66 8.50
C THR A 82 -2.28 -11.82 7.23
N LEU A 83 -2.62 -11.13 6.15
CA LEU A 83 -1.84 -11.14 4.92
C LEU A 83 -0.44 -10.56 5.14
N LEU A 84 -0.32 -9.42 5.83
CA LEU A 84 0.96 -8.82 6.19
C LEU A 84 1.81 -9.76 7.05
N MET A 85 1.21 -10.43 8.03
CA MET A 85 1.88 -11.43 8.86
C MET A 85 2.38 -12.60 8.01
N ALA A 86 1.55 -13.12 7.10
CA ALA A 86 1.93 -14.23 6.23
C ALA A 86 3.12 -13.86 5.33
N ILE A 87 3.08 -12.66 4.73
CA ILE A 87 4.17 -12.13 3.88
C ILE A 87 5.47 -12.00 4.68
N ASN A 88 5.39 -11.53 5.94
CA ASN A 88 6.57 -11.25 6.75
C ASN A 88 7.08 -12.43 7.59
N SER A 89 6.26 -13.47 7.80
CA SER A 89 6.60 -14.61 8.65
C SER A 89 7.91 -15.33 8.26
N PRO A 90 8.26 -15.54 6.98
CA PRO A 90 9.51 -16.22 6.62
C PRO A 90 10.74 -15.39 6.99
N ARG A 91 10.67 -14.06 6.84
CA ARG A 91 11.77 -13.16 7.22
C ARG A 91 11.97 -13.17 8.73
N SER A 92 10.88 -13.08 9.49
CA SER A 92 10.94 -13.15 10.95
C SER A 92 11.50 -14.48 11.45
N ALA A 93 11.13 -15.61 10.83
CA ALA A 93 11.64 -16.92 11.18
C ALA A 93 13.16 -17.02 10.91
N ARG A 94 13.61 -16.50 9.76
CA ARG A 94 15.04 -16.45 9.42
C ARG A 94 15.84 -15.61 10.42
N GLU A 95 15.39 -14.41 10.73
CA GLU A 95 16.06 -13.54 11.72
C GLU A 95 16.14 -14.20 13.09
N GLN A 96 15.11 -14.97 13.48
CA GLN A 96 15.12 -15.70 14.75
C GLN A 96 16.16 -16.82 14.74
N CYS A 97 16.26 -17.59 13.65
CA CYS A 97 17.31 -18.61 13.50
C CYS A 97 18.71 -17.99 13.51
N GLU A 98 18.92 -16.88 12.80
CA GLU A 98 20.21 -16.18 12.76
C GLU A 98 20.61 -15.71 14.16
N ARG A 99 19.68 -15.13 14.95
CA ARG A 99 19.93 -14.77 16.36
C ARG A 99 20.30 -15.97 17.22
N GLN A 100 19.56 -17.08 17.10
CA GLN A 100 19.85 -18.29 17.88
C GLN A 100 21.24 -18.86 17.58
N LEU A 101 21.66 -18.86 16.32
CA LEU A 101 22.99 -19.34 15.93
C LEU A 101 24.09 -18.41 16.45
N LEU A 102 23.89 -17.09 16.39
CA LEU A 102 24.83 -16.13 16.96
C LEU A 102 24.98 -16.29 18.48
N ASP A 103 23.87 -16.52 19.20
CA ASP A 103 23.90 -16.79 20.63
C ASP A 103 24.66 -18.08 20.98
N LEU A 104 24.62 -19.09 20.10
CA LEU A 104 25.36 -20.34 20.27
C LEU A 104 26.86 -20.18 19.97
N LEU A 105 27.23 -19.33 19.01
CA LEU A 105 28.63 -19.06 18.67
C LEU A 105 29.35 -18.17 19.70
N ASN A 106 28.60 -17.33 20.40
CA ASN A 106 29.11 -16.43 21.43
C ASN A 106 29.07 -17.04 22.85
N LYS A 107 28.70 -18.32 22.97
CA LYS A 107 28.81 -19.13 24.18
C LYS A 107 30.08 -19.94 24.17
#